data_AF-A0AAN8J4Z9-F1
#
_entry.id   AF-A0AAN8J4Z9-F1
#
_cell.length_a   1.000
_cell.length_b   1.000
_cell.length_c   1.000
_cell.angle_alpha   90.00
_cell.angle_beta   90.00
_cell.angle_gamma   90.00
#
_symmetry.space_group_name_H-M   'P 1'
#
loop_
_entity.id
_entity.type
_entity.pdbx_description
1 polymer ?
#
loop_
_entity_poly.entity_id
_entity_poly.type
_entity_poly.pdbx_seq_one_letter_code
_entity_poly.pdbx_strand_id
1 'polypeptide(L)'
;MDDKDDLNYSFNDPTNGISKEKLRKLHSIYDKAVIFTSISEHDIFENINAINTSKNSSSDTDSDQENDDNVLPEPITRLYDPTAINLEKKELIEFSEKQYHLYTQTYPQKAYDNLCEITKTQSLSTSWMLHRAGRITASTCFKISKTQVANPSKSLIKQIMQYEKSIDNKYIPYGKNMEPQARTLYSHIQSKLHQNLTVVETGFHVKAAYPFLGASPDGLVSCSGHPTRVLETKCPFKYKDGLVKWEEDKDFPLNKNYEFKTNHPYYYQIQLQLFICNIDIGDFFIFTPSDPSSSITTQVVRNNSFLENLLKDLRFKFMSILLPEIVSRAGDDTENARKVYCSCQRPSFGQMIACDSISCKTEWYHYACVNITRAPKHSWFCSDCKSETKI
;
A
#
# COMPACT_ATOMS: atom_id res chain seq x y z
N MET A 1 47.56 -31.51 26.70
CA MET A 1 47.70 -32.05 25.33
C MET A 1 46.44 -31.66 24.56
N ASP A 2 46.16 -30.37 24.34
CA ASP A 2 46.96 -29.22 23.86
C ASP A 2 46.64 -28.98 22.36
N ASP A 3 46.31 -27.72 22.03
CA ASP A 3 46.74 -26.95 20.85
C ASP A 3 47.24 -27.72 19.60
N LYS A 4 46.88 -27.43 18.34
CA LYS A 4 46.26 -26.26 17.66
C LYS A 4 45.87 -26.70 16.21
N ASP A 5 45.38 -25.90 15.25
CA ASP A 5 45.29 -24.43 15.10
C ASP A 5 44.10 -24.00 14.19
N ASP A 6 44.01 -22.69 13.93
CA ASP A 6 43.01 -21.93 13.15
C ASP A 6 42.76 -22.26 11.67
N LEU A 7 41.53 -21.96 11.20
CA LEU A 7 41.33 -20.95 10.14
C LEU A 7 40.03 -20.13 10.41
N ASN A 8 40.20 -18.82 10.56
CA ASN A 8 39.13 -17.87 10.92
C ASN A 8 38.25 -17.44 9.73
N TYR A 9 36.94 -17.33 9.95
CA TYR A 9 36.10 -16.28 9.37
C TYR A 9 35.00 -15.88 10.36
N SER A 10 35.08 -14.67 10.91
CA SER A 10 34.01 -14.10 11.73
C SER A 10 32.93 -13.50 10.83
N PHE A 11 31.68 -13.91 11.01
CA PHE A 11 30.52 -13.15 10.53
C PHE A 11 29.88 -12.43 11.70
N ASN A 12 29.85 -11.10 11.63
CA ASN A 12 29.37 -10.23 12.71
C ASN A 12 27.87 -10.42 12.96
N ASP A 13 27.52 -10.40 14.24
CA ASP A 13 26.20 -10.71 14.79
C ASP A 13 25.15 -9.61 14.48
N PRO A 14 24.07 -9.89 13.72
CA PRO A 14 23.13 -8.86 13.27
C PRO A 14 22.05 -8.58 14.32
N THR A 15 22.41 -8.07 15.50
CA THR A 15 21.46 -7.62 16.53
C THR A 15 21.34 -6.10 16.59
N ASN A 16 20.83 -5.49 15.51
CA ASN A 16 20.46 -4.07 15.51
C ASN A 16 19.11 -3.84 16.23
N GLY A 17 19.16 -3.78 17.56
CA GLY A 17 18.09 -3.20 18.39
C GLY A 17 17.75 -3.93 19.69
N ILE A 18 17.86 -5.26 19.75
CA ILE A 18 17.46 -6.03 20.94
C ILE A 18 18.55 -7.05 21.31
N SER A 19 18.99 -7.06 22.58
CA SER A 19 19.97 -8.04 23.04
C SER A 19 19.40 -9.46 23.04
N LYS A 20 20.24 -10.46 22.72
CA LYS A 20 19.86 -11.89 22.69
C LYS A 20 19.25 -12.39 23.99
N GLU A 21 19.63 -11.80 25.13
CA GLU A 21 19.05 -12.14 26.43
C GLU A 21 17.63 -11.58 26.62
N LYS A 22 17.36 -10.35 26.17
CA LYS A 22 16.03 -9.73 26.18
C LYS A 22 15.07 -10.47 25.23
N LEU A 23 15.56 -10.90 24.06
CA LEU A 23 14.83 -11.78 23.12
C LEU A 23 14.40 -13.11 23.76
N ARG A 24 15.32 -13.80 24.47
CA ARG A 24 14.99 -15.08 25.14
C ARG A 24 13.94 -14.92 26.24
N LYS A 25 14.03 -13.85 27.05
CA LYS A 25 13.03 -13.55 28.09
C LYS A 25 11.66 -13.23 27.50
N LEU A 26 11.59 -12.44 26.42
CA LEU A 26 10.34 -12.14 25.72
C LEU A 26 9.68 -13.41 25.13
N HIS A 27 10.46 -14.30 24.54
CA HIS A 27 9.95 -15.55 23.96
C HIS A 27 9.39 -16.52 25.02
N SER A 28 9.93 -16.51 26.25
CA SER A 28 9.39 -17.32 27.36
C SER A 28 8.12 -16.76 28.01
N ILE A 29 7.80 -15.49 27.79
CA ILE A 29 6.60 -14.82 28.33
C ILE A 29 5.48 -14.79 27.27
N TYR A 30 5.83 -14.70 25.99
CA TYR A 30 4.89 -14.64 24.87
C TYR A 30 5.24 -15.70 23.81
N ASP A 31 4.84 -16.94 24.07
CA ASP A 31 5.10 -18.15 23.25
C ASP A 31 4.49 -18.13 21.81
N LYS A 32 3.95 -16.98 21.38
CA LYS A 32 3.41 -16.71 20.04
C LYS A 32 3.87 -15.36 19.46
N ALA A 33 4.88 -14.71 20.05
CA ALA A 33 5.41 -13.45 19.54
C ALA A 33 6.19 -13.69 18.24
N VAL A 34 5.63 -13.24 17.11
CA VAL A 34 6.31 -13.31 15.80
C VAL A 34 7.45 -12.28 15.77
N ILE A 35 8.67 -12.77 15.99
CA ILE A 35 9.90 -12.00 15.74
C ILE A 35 10.15 -12.01 14.23
N PHE A 36 10.07 -10.85 13.59
CA PHE A 36 10.54 -10.69 12.22
C PHE A 36 12.07 -10.65 12.23
N THR A 37 12.71 -11.70 11.73
CA THR A 37 14.09 -11.63 11.25
C THR A 37 14.11 -10.85 9.94
N SER A 38 14.70 -9.65 9.96
CA SER A 38 14.90 -8.84 8.77
C SER A 38 15.92 -9.46 7.82
N ILE A 39 15.57 -9.53 6.54
CA ILE A 39 16.59 -9.37 5.49
C ILE A 39 17.03 -7.91 5.58
N SER A 40 18.32 -7.66 5.71
CA SER A 40 18.85 -6.34 6.09
C SER A 40 18.61 -5.28 5.02
N GLU A 41 17.88 -4.22 5.37
CA GLU A 41 17.73 -3.00 4.55
C GLU A 41 19.08 -2.26 4.30
N HIS A 42 20.17 -2.72 4.94
CA HIS A 42 21.51 -2.14 4.84
C HIS A 42 22.03 -2.10 3.39
N ASP A 43 21.76 -3.14 2.59
CA ASP A 43 22.25 -3.26 1.21
C ASP A 43 21.53 -2.31 0.23
N ILE A 44 20.33 -1.82 0.61
CA ILE A 44 19.53 -0.92 -0.22
C ILE A 44 19.94 0.55 0.04
N PHE A 45 20.24 0.91 1.28
CA PHE A 45 20.59 2.30 1.64
C PHE A 45 22.01 2.71 1.25
N GLU A 46 22.99 1.80 1.20
CA GLU A 46 24.35 2.16 0.76
C GLU A 46 24.40 2.56 -0.71
N ASN A 47 23.61 1.91 -1.58
CA ASN A 47 23.50 2.27 -3.00
C ASN A 47 22.95 3.69 -3.22
N ILE A 48 22.06 4.19 -2.36
CA ILE A 48 21.54 5.57 -2.44
C ILE A 48 22.63 6.58 -2.05
N ASN A 49 23.42 6.28 -1.02
CA ASN A 49 24.50 7.18 -0.58
C ASN A 49 25.70 7.18 -1.55
N ALA A 50 26.02 6.05 -2.17
CA ALA A 50 27.07 5.95 -3.20
C ALA A 50 26.77 6.78 -4.45
N ILE A 51 25.48 6.95 -4.80
CA ILE A 51 25.06 7.85 -5.88
C ILE A 51 25.25 9.31 -5.47
N ASN A 52 24.89 9.67 -4.24
CA ASN A 52 24.95 11.05 -3.74
C ASN A 52 26.37 11.57 -3.48
N THR A 53 27.33 10.71 -3.10
CA THR A 53 28.74 11.11 -2.91
C THR A 53 29.49 11.39 -4.23
N SER A 54 28.91 11.03 -5.37
CA SER A 54 29.54 11.23 -6.69
C SER A 54 29.36 12.64 -7.31
N LYS A 55 28.63 13.56 -6.64
CA LYS A 55 28.16 14.81 -7.30
C LYS A 55 28.44 16.15 -6.62
N ASN A 56 28.96 16.21 -5.39
CA ASN A 56 29.29 17.49 -4.75
C ASN A 56 30.80 17.61 -4.43
N SER A 57 31.50 18.37 -5.27
CA SER A 57 32.80 18.97 -4.95
C SER A 57 32.70 20.49 -5.12
N SER A 58 32.96 21.25 -4.04
CA SER A 58 32.82 22.72 -3.90
C SER A 58 31.37 23.26 -3.99
N SER A 59 30.95 24.28 -3.24
CA SER A 59 31.63 25.12 -2.24
C SER A 59 30.64 25.62 -1.17
N ASP A 60 31.14 26.00 0.00
CA ASP A 60 30.35 26.39 1.18
C ASP A 60 29.54 27.69 1.02
N THR A 61 28.30 27.71 1.55
CA THR A 61 27.68 28.84 2.28
C THR A 61 26.44 28.36 3.03
N ASP A 62 26.35 28.65 4.33
CA ASP A 62 25.21 28.32 5.20
C ASP A 62 23.91 29.03 4.79
N SER A 63 22.87 28.27 4.47
CA SER A 63 21.47 28.63 4.76
C SER A 63 20.57 27.40 4.61
N ASP A 64 20.53 26.54 5.62
CA ASP A 64 19.65 25.36 5.64
C ASP A 64 18.18 25.77 5.81
N GLN A 65 17.55 26.13 4.69
CA GLN A 65 16.11 25.90 4.52
C GLN A 65 15.93 24.39 4.38
N GLU A 66 15.37 23.73 5.40
CA GLU A 66 15.00 22.32 5.31
C GLU A 66 14.03 22.13 4.13
N ASN A 67 14.50 21.47 3.06
CA ASN A 67 13.70 21.27 1.86
C ASN A 67 12.48 20.38 2.17
N ASP A 68 11.28 20.99 2.10
CA ASP A 68 9.92 20.42 2.26
C ASP A 68 9.58 19.30 1.24
N ASP A 69 10.55 18.87 0.44
CA ASP A 69 10.38 18.01 -0.72
C ASP A 69 10.06 16.55 -0.39
N ASN A 70 10.23 16.12 0.88
CA ASN A 70 10.08 14.74 1.33
C ASN A 70 8.81 14.47 2.18
N VAL A 71 7.85 15.40 2.24
CA VAL A 71 6.60 15.18 2.98
C VAL A 71 5.83 14.00 2.39
N LEU A 72 5.31 13.14 3.28
CA LEU A 72 4.39 12.05 2.97
C LEU A 72 3.05 12.31 3.67
N PRO A 73 1.90 11.96 3.07
CA PRO A 73 0.61 12.04 3.74
C PRO A 73 0.58 11.03 4.88
N GLU A 74 -0.17 11.29 5.95
CA GLU A 74 -0.54 10.21 6.88
C GLU A 74 -1.55 9.25 6.22
N PRO A 75 -1.60 7.96 6.64
CA PRO A 75 -2.64 7.03 6.20
C PRO A 75 -4.04 7.53 6.56
N ILE A 76 -5.07 7.26 5.75
CA ILE A 76 -6.43 7.71 6.07
C ILE A 76 -7.00 7.03 7.33
N THR A 77 -6.47 5.85 7.71
CA THR A 77 -6.77 5.19 9.00
C THR A 77 -6.31 5.98 10.23
N ARG A 78 -5.49 7.03 10.06
CA ARG A 78 -5.08 7.95 11.13
C ARG A 78 -6.24 8.75 11.72
N LEU A 79 -7.34 8.91 10.96
CA LEU A 79 -8.57 9.56 11.42
C LEU A 79 -9.28 8.81 12.54
N TYR A 80 -8.84 7.59 12.89
CA TYR A 80 -9.31 6.86 14.05
C TYR A 80 -9.21 7.68 15.34
N ASP A 81 -10.32 7.76 16.07
CA ASP A 81 -10.39 8.33 17.41
C ASP A 81 -11.05 7.34 18.39
N PRO A 82 -10.42 7.02 19.54
CA PRO A 82 -10.94 6.03 20.48
C PRO A 82 -12.24 6.45 21.17
N THR A 83 -12.58 7.75 21.17
CA THR A 83 -13.85 8.21 21.73
C THR A 83 -15.03 7.99 20.77
N ALA A 84 -14.77 7.90 19.46
CA ALA A 84 -15.78 7.88 18.41
C ALA A 84 -16.69 6.62 18.44
N ILE A 85 -16.21 5.51 19.02
CA ILE A 85 -17.00 4.29 19.20
C ILE A 85 -18.19 4.47 20.18
N ASN A 86 -18.15 5.51 21.03
CA ASN A 86 -19.20 5.83 21.99
C ASN A 86 -20.16 6.94 21.52
N LEU A 87 -19.96 7.49 20.32
CA LEU A 87 -20.82 8.54 19.77
C LEU A 87 -22.11 7.95 19.19
N GLU A 88 -23.21 8.69 19.31
CA GLU A 88 -24.44 8.33 18.63
C GLU A 88 -24.27 8.42 17.11
N LYS A 89 -25.04 7.64 16.35
CA LYS A 89 -24.84 7.48 14.90
C LYS A 89 -24.75 8.80 14.13
N LYS A 90 -25.55 9.80 14.52
CA LYS A 90 -25.54 11.13 13.90
C LYS A 90 -24.25 11.90 14.23
N GLU A 91 -23.87 11.91 15.50
CA GLU A 91 -22.67 12.60 15.99
C GLU A 91 -21.40 11.98 15.41
N LEU A 92 -21.35 10.64 15.29
CA LEU A 92 -20.27 9.92 14.64
C LEU A 92 -20.09 10.36 13.17
N ILE A 93 -21.19 10.53 12.42
CA ILE A 93 -21.12 11.01 11.04
C ILE A 93 -20.55 12.44 11.02
N GLU A 94 -21.16 13.38 11.75
CA GLU A 94 -20.73 14.80 11.78
C GLU A 94 -19.26 14.96 12.23
N PHE A 95 -18.84 14.22 13.25
CA PHE A 95 -17.45 14.16 13.70
C PHE A 95 -16.52 13.62 12.61
N SER A 96 -16.91 12.52 11.96
CA SER A 96 -16.09 11.89 10.92
C SER A 96 -15.94 12.76 9.67
N GLU A 97 -17.01 13.46 9.25
CA GLU A 97 -16.97 14.41 8.13
C GLU A 97 -16.01 15.57 8.42
N LYS A 98 -16.03 16.10 9.66
CA LYS A 98 -15.11 17.16 10.11
C LYS A 98 -13.65 16.71 10.06
N GLN A 99 -13.33 15.52 10.60
CA GLN A 99 -11.97 14.97 10.56
C GLN A 99 -11.48 14.76 9.11
N TYR A 100 -12.36 14.23 8.25
CA TYR A 100 -12.06 14.03 6.84
C TYR A 100 -11.86 15.35 6.07
N HIS A 101 -12.63 16.39 6.38
CA HIS A 101 -12.45 17.71 5.76
C HIS A 101 -11.06 18.29 6.03
N LEU A 102 -10.60 18.28 7.29
CA LEU A 102 -9.24 18.71 7.65
C LEU A 102 -8.18 17.90 6.87
N TYR A 103 -8.32 16.58 6.83
CA TYR A 103 -7.41 15.70 6.10
C TYR A 103 -7.32 16.03 4.60
N THR A 104 -8.44 16.37 3.95
CA THR A 104 -8.44 16.78 2.53
C THR A 104 -7.69 18.09 2.25
N GLN A 105 -7.44 18.91 3.29
CA GLN A 105 -6.72 20.18 3.20
C GLN A 105 -5.26 20.08 3.67
N THR A 106 -4.90 18.99 4.38
CA THR A 106 -3.59 18.87 5.04
C THR A 106 -2.45 18.57 4.05
N TYR A 107 -2.71 17.73 3.04
CA TYR A 107 -1.65 17.15 2.21
C TYR A 107 -1.75 17.57 0.72
N PRO A 108 -0.74 18.25 0.16
CA PRO A 108 -0.72 18.61 -1.26
C PRO A 108 -0.48 17.39 -2.15
N GLN A 109 -0.72 17.53 -3.46
CA GLN A 109 -0.52 16.43 -4.43
C GLN A 109 0.91 15.86 -4.38
N LYS A 110 1.93 16.72 -4.24
CA LYS A 110 3.35 16.31 -4.12
C LYS A 110 3.59 15.26 -3.04
N ALA A 111 2.88 15.33 -1.91
CA ALA A 111 3.03 14.32 -0.84
C ALA A 111 2.50 12.95 -1.29
N TYR A 112 1.39 12.90 -2.04
CA TYR A 112 0.86 11.66 -2.61
C TYR A 112 1.72 11.14 -3.79
N ASP A 113 2.41 12.04 -4.51
CA ASP A 113 3.36 11.66 -5.55
C ASP A 113 4.60 11.00 -4.90
N ASN A 114 5.13 11.59 -3.82
CA ASN A 114 6.18 10.99 -2.97
C ASN A 114 5.76 9.61 -2.42
N LEU A 115 4.51 9.47 -1.97
CA LEU A 115 3.96 8.18 -1.54
C LEU A 115 3.99 7.16 -2.67
N CYS A 116 3.65 7.55 -3.91
CA CYS A 116 3.70 6.65 -5.06
C CYS A 116 5.14 6.16 -5.32
N GLU A 117 6.13 7.06 -5.24
CA GLU A 117 7.55 6.72 -5.42
C GLU A 117 8.05 5.68 -4.39
N ILE A 118 7.79 5.89 -3.09
CA ILE A 118 8.22 4.95 -2.04
C ILE A 118 7.40 3.63 -1.99
N THR A 119 6.35 3.52 -2.80
CA THR A 119 5.48 2.33 -2.86
C THR A 119 5.59 1.56 -4.17
N LYS A 120 6.61 1.83 -5.01
CA LYS A 120 6.87 1.15 -6.29
C LYS A 120 6.94 -0.38 -6.22
N THR A 121 7.43 -0.95 -5.12
CA THR A 121 7.46 -2.41 -4.89
C THR A 121 6.09 -3.01 -4.49
N GLN A 122 5.05 -2.18 -4.49
CA GLN A 122 3.65 -2.49 -4.22
C GLN A 122 3.43 -3.46 -3.07
N SER A 123 3.05 -4.71 -3.36
CA SER A 123 2.65 -5.65 -2.31
C SER A 123 3.80 -6.17 -1.42
N LEU A 124 5.05 -5.80 -1.74
CA LEU A 124 6.22 -5.99 -0.88
C LEU A 124 6.48 -4.76 0.03
N SER A 125 5.83 -3.62 -0.22
CA SER A 125 5.97 -2.40 0.60
C SER A 125 4.94 -2.38 1.73
N THR A 126 5.42 -2.31 2.97
CA THR A 126 4.57 -2.08 4.15
C THR A 126 3.83 -0.75 4.06
N SER A 127 4.45 0.29 3.48
CA SER A 127 3.81 1.59 3.25
C SER A 127 2.64 1.47 2.26
N TRP A 128 2.80 0.71 1.17
CA TRP A 128 1.72 0.44 0.22
C TRP A 128 0.51 -0.21 0.90
N MET A 129 0.75 -1.22 1.75
CA MET A 129 -0.33 -1.85 2.53
C MET A 129 -0.98 -0.85 3.49
N LEU A 130 -0.19 -0.08 4.21
CA LEU A 130 -0.66 0.90 5.20
C LEU A 130 -1.54 2.00 4.56
N HIS A 131 -1.11 2.58 3.43
CA HIS A 131 -1.83 3.69 2.79
C HIS A 131 -3.08 3.28 2.00
N ARG A 132 -3.20 1.98 1.68
CA ARG A 132 -4.41 1.38 1.08
C ARG A 132 -5.52 1.12 2.10
N ALA A 133 -5.18 0.88 3.36
CA ALA A 133 -6.17 0.63 4.41
C ALA A 133 -7.21 1.76 4.48
N GLY A 134 -8.49 1.41 4.53
CA GLY A 134 -9.61 2.35 4.54
C GLY A 134 -9.93 3.03 3.19
N ARG A 135 -9.09 2.92 2.16
CA ARG A 135 -9.38 3.51 0.84
C ARG A 135 -10.16 2.55 -0.06
N ILE A 136 -11.09 3.10 -0.83
CA ILE A 136 -11.66 2.41 -1.99
C ILE A 136 -10.58 2.36 -3.07
N THR A 137 -10.07 1.15 -3.34
CA THR A 137 -9.06 0.93 -4.36
C THR A 137 -9.70 0.64 -5.72
N ALA A 138 -8.95 0.82 -6.82
CA ALA A 138 -9.35 0.32 -8.14
C ALA A 138 -9.83 -1.15 -8.12
N SER A 139 -9.16 -2.03 -7.37
CA SER A 139 -9.56 -3.43 -7.21
C SER A 139 -10.84 -3.67 -6.37
N THR A 140 -11.31 -2.68 -5.60
CA THR A 140 -12.49 -2.82 -4.72
C THR A 140 -13.67 -1.92 -5.10
N CYS A 141 -13.48 -0.94 -6.00
CA CYS A 141 -14.49 0.04 -6.36
C CYS A 141 -15.76 -0.59 -6.97
N PHE A 142 -15.65 -1.65 -7.78
CA PHE A 142 -16.81 -2.38 -8.28
C PHE A 142 -17.67 -2.94 -7.13
N LYS A 143 -17.04 -3.64 -6.17
CA LYS A 143 -17.75 -4.24 -5.04
C LYS A 143 -18.45 -3.19 -4.18
N ILE A 144 -17.80 -2.04 -3.94
CA ILE A 144 -18.43 -0.90 -3.26
C ILE A 144 -19.58 -0.32 -4.10
N SER A 145 -19.41 -0.16 -5.41
CA SER A 145 -20.49 0.32 -6.30
C SER A 145 -21.75 -0.56 -6.27
N LYS A 146 -21.64 -1.85 -5.93
CA LYS A 146 -22.77 -2.76 -5.75
C LYS A 146 -23.23 -2.93 -4.29
N THR A 147 -22.53 -2.33 -3.32
CA THR A 147 -22.88 -2.39 -1.89
C THR A 147 -24.02 -1.41 -1.56
N GLN A 148 -24.99 -1.84 -0.75
CA GLN A 148 -26.09 -1.00 -0.27
C GLN A 148 -25.72 -0.37 1.08
N VAL A 149 -26.01 0.93 1.26
CA VAL A 149 -25.70 1.66 2.51
C VAL A 149 -26.53 1.14 3.70
N ALA A 150 -27.77 0.70 3.48
CA ALA A 150 -28.64 0.19 4.54
C ALA A 150 -28.20 -1.19 5.10
N ASN A 151 -27.46 -1.97 4.31
CA ASN A 151 -26.93 -3.28 4.72
C ASN A 151 -25.56 -3.50 4.05
N PRO A 152 -24.49 -2.86 4.56
CA PRO A 152 -23.20 -2.89 3.90
C PRO A 152 -22.48 -4.23 4.13
N SER A 153 -21.68 -4.65 3.15
CA SER A 153 -20.95 -5.92 3.23
C SER A 153 -19.84 -5.84 4.28
N LYS A 154 -20.09 -6.42 5.47
CA LYS A 154 -19.11 -6.47 6.57
C LYS A 154 -17.77 -7.08 6.15
N SER A 155 -17.78 -8.16 5.37
CA SER A 155 -16.55 -8.78 4.86
C SER A 155 -15.79 -7.87 3.89
N LEU A 156 -16.47 -7.10 3.04
CA LEU A 156 -15.82 -6.11 2.18
C LEU A 156 -15.23 -4.94 2.98
N ILE A 157 -15.93 -4.48 4.02
CA ILE A 157 -15.42 -3.47 4.95
C ILE A 157 -14.14 -3.98 5.60
N LYS A 158 -14.15 -5.17 6.21
CA LYS A 158 -12.94 -5.78 6.82
C LYS A 158 -11.81 -5.97 5.79
N GLN A 159 -12.13 -6.31 4.53
CA GLN A 159 -11.16 -6.41 3.43
C GLN A 159 -10.51 -5.05 3.08
N ILE A 160 -11.27 -3.95 3.14
CA ILE A 160 -10.78 -2.58 2.85
C ILE A 160 -10.02 -1.99 4.04
N MET A 161 -10.48 -2.26 5.26
CA MET A 161 -9.81 -1.88 6.50
C MET A 161 -8.55 -2.72 6.79
N GLN A 162 -8.45 -3.90 6.16
CA GLN A 162 -7.37 -4.87 6.33
C GLN A 162 -7.22 -5.38 7.78
N TYR A 163 -8.33 -5.52 8.51
CA TYR A 163 -8.34 -6.08 9.88
C TYR A 163 -7.91 -7.55 9.91
N GLU A 164 -8.34 -8.32 8.91
CA GLU A 164 -8.01 -9.73 8.78
C GLU A 164 -6.75 -9.88 7.92
N LYS A 165 -5.72 -10.56 8.46
CA LYS A 165 -4.60 -11.04 7.64
C LYS A 165 -5.18 -11.96 6.56
N SER A 166 -4.79 -11.76 5.31
CA SER A 166 -5.33 -12.52 4.18
C SER A 166 -5.14 -14.02 4.43
N ILE A 167 -6.26 -14.74 4.60
CA ILE A 167 -6.27 -16.21 4.59
C ILE A 167 -5.60 -16.65 3.30
N ASP A 168 -4.70 -17.63 3.41
CA ASP A 168 -3.77 -18.06 2.37
C ASP A 168 -4.50 -18.72 1.18
N ASN A 169 -5.10 -17.88 0.36
CA ASN A 169 -5.89 -18.29 -0.78
C ASN A 169 -4.94 -18.45 -1.97
N LYS A 170 -4.67 -19.70 -2.35
CA LYS A 170 -3.78 -20.16 -3.44
C LYS A 170 -3.79 -19.35 -4.74
N TYR A 171 -4.86 -18.61 -5.04
CA TYR A 171 -4.96 -17.73 -6.20
C TYR A 171 -4.21 -16.39 -6.06
N ILE A 172 -4.00 -15.89 -4.84
CA ILE A 172 -3.27 -14.62 -4.59
C ILE A 172 -1.76 -14.78 -4.84
N PRO A 173 -1.08 -15.85 -4.36
CA PRO A 173 0.30 -16.13 -4.78
C PRO A 173 0.42 -16.35 -6.30
N TYR A 174 -0.55 -17.06 -6.90
CA TYR A 174 -0.54 -17.34 -8.33
C TYR A 174 -0.53 -16.06 -9.19
N GLY A 175 -1.47 -15.13 -8.97
CA GLY A 175 -1.56 -13.89 -9.74
C GLY A 175 -0.27 -13.06 -9.65
N LYS A 176 0.19 -12.79 -8.41
CA LYS A 176 1.42 -12.03 -8.15
C LYS A 176 2.66 -12.64 -8.81
N ASN A 177 2.79 -13.97 -8.78
CA ASN A 177 3.92 -14.66 -9.39
C ASN A 177 3.89 -14.63 -10.93
N MET A 178 2.73 -14.35 -11.54
CA MET A 178 2.56 -14.23 -12.99
C MET A 178 2.71 -12.79 -13.50
N GLU A 179 2.49 -11.76 -12.68
CA GLU A 179 2.60 -10.34 -13.06
C GLU A 179 3.94 -9.99 -13.78
N PRO A 180 5.14 -10.42 -13.30
CA PRO A 180 6.39 -10.15 -14.01
C PRO A 180 6.50 -10.84 -15.38
N GLN A 181 5.96 -12.06 -15.50
CA GLN A 181 5.96 -12.83 -16.75
C GLN A 181 4.98 -12.20 -17.76
N ALA A 182 3.80 -11.81 -17.30
CA ALA A 182 2.79 -11.10 -18.07
C ALA A 182 3.36 -9.78 -18.63
N ARG A 183 4.02 -8.97 -17.78
CA ARG A 183 4.66 -7.71 -18.19
C ARG A 183 5.78 -7.93 -19.21
N THR A 184 6.58 -8.99 -19.04
CA THR A 184 7.65 -9.36 -19.99
C THR A 184 7.09 -9.72 -21.36
N LEU A 185 6.08 -10.59 -21.41
CA LEU A 185 5.43 -11.00 -22.65
C LEU A 185 4.71 -9.83 -23.34
N TYR A 186 3.94 -9.03 -22.58
CA TYR A 186 3.30 -7.81 -23.08
C TYR A 186 4.34 -6.88 -23.72
N SER A 187 5.46 -6.62 -23.02
CA SER A 187 6.53 -5.74 -23.54
C SER A 187 7.12 -6.28 -24.86
N HIS A 188 7.37 -7.59 -24.94
CA HIS A 188 7.87 -8.24 -26.16
C HIS A 188 6.88 -8.19 -27.34
N ILE A 189 5.58 -8.34 -27.08
CA ILE A 189 4.55 -8.25 -28.12
C ILE A 189 4.46 -6.79 -28.61
N GLN A 190 4.31 -5.85 -27.69
CA GLN A 190 4.07 -4.44 -28.00
C GLN A 190 5.30 -3.75 -28.62
N SER A 191 6.53 -4.18 -28.31
CA SER A 191 7.75 -3.61 -28.90
C SER A 191 7.85 -3.85 -30.41
N LYS A 192 7.07 -4.78 -30.98
CA LYS A 192 6.98 -5.02 -32.43
C LYS A 192 6.12 -3.98 -33.14
N LEU A 193 5.24 -3.31 -32.41
CA LEU A 193 4.30 -2.29 -32.92
C LEU A 193 4.69 -0.86 -32.49
N HIS A 194 5.45 -0.73 -31.40
CA HIS A 194 5.79 0.55 -30.79
C HIS A 194 7.30 0.74 -30.65
N GLN A 195 7.81 1.83 -31.25
CA GLN A 195 9.20 2.24 -31.13
C GLN A 195 9.51 2.80 -29.73
N ASN A 196 10.69 2.47 -29.19
CA ASN A 196 11.17 2.89 -27.88
C ASN A 196 10.15 2.62 -26.75
N LEU A 197 9.53 1.42 -26.76
CA LEU A 197 8.59 1.01 -25.73
C LEU A 197 9.30 0.82 -24.38
N THR A 198 8.81 1.52 -23.36
CA THR A 198 9.19 1.33 -21.95
C THR A 198 7.95 0.99 -21.14
N VAL A 199 8.05 -0.04 -20.30
CA VAL A 199 7.03 -0.37 -19.29
C VAL A 199 7.69 -0.27 -17.92
N VAL A 200 7.28 0.73 -17.13
CA VAL A 200 7.88 1.00 -15.80
C VAL A 200 6.91 0.59 -14.68
N GLU A 201 7.46 0.04 -13.61
CA GLU A 201 6.69 -0.22 -12.39
C GLU A 201 6.34 1.09 -11.67
N THR A 202 5.23 1.08 -10.93
CA THR A 202 4.68 2.26 -10.26
C THR A 202 4.04 1.87 -8.93
N GLY A 203 3.88 2.82 -8.01
CA GLY A 203 3.38 2.54 -6.67
C GLY A 203 1.89 2.76 -6.48
N PHE A 204 1.53 3.36 -5.35
CA PHE A 204 0.15 3.66 -4.96
C PHE A 204 -0.18 5.12 -5.24
N HIS A 205 -0.90 5.35 -6.32
CA HIS A 205 -1.41 6.65 -6.73
C HIS A 205 -2.65 7.05 -5.92
N VAL A 206 -2.65 8.29 -5.45
CA VAL A 206 -3.79 8.95 -4.79
C VAL A 206 -3.83 10.41 -5.30
N LYS A 207 -5.03 10.95 -5.55
CA LYS A 207 -5.20 12.37 -5.88
C LYS A 207 -5.46 13.17 -4.60
N ALA A 208 -4.92 14.37 -4.45
CA ALA A 208 -5.13 15.19 -3.24
C ALA A 208 -6.58 15.67 -3.03
N ALA A 209 -7.33 15.93 -4.12
CA ALA A 209 -8.79 16.13 -4.07
C ALA A 209 -9.57 14.80 -3.90
N TYR A 210 -8.91 13.71 -4.30
CA TYR A 210 -9.27 12.28 -4.34
C TYR A 210 -8.66 11.39 -3.25
N PRO A 211 -8.51 11.79 -1.97
CA PRO A 211 -8.32 10.80 -0.92
C PRO A 211 -9.65 10.02 -0.80
N PHE A 212 -9.76 9.07 0.12
CA PHE A 212 -10.73 7.98 0.04
C PHE A 212 -10.57 7.03 -1.16
N LEU A 213 -9.96 7.45 -2.27
CA LEU A 213 -9.63 6.65 -3.44
C LEU A 213 -8.14 6.31 -3.52
N GLY A 214 -7.79 5.26 -4.28
CA GLY A 214 -6.40 4.98 -4.66
C GLY A 214 -6.25 3.88 -5.72
N ALA A 215 -5.12 3.85 -6.42
CA ALA A 215 -4.84 2.87 -7.47
C ALA A 215 -3.37 2.44 -7.49
N SER A 216 -3.13 1.21 -7.89
CA SER A 216 -1.82 0.75 -8.35
C SER A 216 -2.04 0.08 -9.71
N PRO A 217 -1.60 0.70 -10.81
CA PRO A 217 -1.38 0.03 -12.09
C PRO A 217 -0.29 -1.04 -11.99
N ASP A 218 -0.31 -2.04 -12.86
CA ASP A 218 0.77 -3.04 -12.97
C ASP A 218 1.98 -2.48 -13.72
N GLY A 219 1.80 -1.34 -14.41
CA GLY A 219 2.87 -0.51 -14.94
C GLY A 219 2.33 0.75 -15.63
N LEU A 220 3.25 1.64 -16.00
CA LEU A 220 3.00 2.74 -16.93
C LEU A 220 3.79 2.48 -18.22
N VAL A 221 3.11 2.63 -19.35
CA VAL A 221 3.63 2.32 -20.67
C VAL A 221 3.86 3.62 -21.45
N SER A 222 5.06 3.80 -21.97
CA SER A 222 5.40 4.93 -22.83
C SER A 222 6.10 4.42 -24.09
N CYS A 223 5.88 5.07 -25.22
CA CYS A 223 6.55 4.79 -26.49
C CYS A 223 6.55 6.05 -27.38
N SER A 224 7.42 6.06 -28.39
CA SER A 224 7.52 7.21 -29.30
C SER A 224 6.21 7.45 -30.06
N GLY A 225 5.78 8.71 -30.14
CA GLY A 225 4.59 9.13 -30.91
C GLY A 225 3.22 8.80 -30.30
N HIS A 226 3.16 8.28 -29.07
CA HIS A 226 1.91 7.86 -28.42
C HIS A 226 1.80 8.45 -27.01
N PRO A 227 0.58 8.69 -26.48
CA PRO A 227 0.40 9.04 -25.08
C PRO A 227 0.81 7.88 -24.15
N THR A 228 1.22 8.24 -22.94
CA THR A 228 1.43 7.29 -21.84
C THR A 228 0.14 6.52 -21.54
N ARG A 229 0.26 5.23 -21.25
CA ARG A 229 -0.88 4.35 -20.94
C ARG A 229 -0.72 3.67 -19.59
N VAL A 230 -1.84 3.40 -18.93
CA VAL A 230 -1.91 2.47 -17.79
C VAL A 230 -1.77 1.04 -18.32
N LEU A 231 -0.94 0.20 -17.70
CA LEU A 231 -0.97 -1.25 -17.90
C LEU A 231 -1.72 -1.90 -16.73
N GLU A 232 -2.68 -2.76 -17.07
CA GLU A 232 -3.36 -3.66 -16.14
C GLU A 232 -3.25 -5.08 -16.71
N THR A 233 -2.55 -5.96 -16.00
CA THR A 233 -2.37 -7.37 -16.38
C THR A 233 -3.30 -8.25 -15.55
N LYS A 234 -3.85 -9.30 -16.18
CA LYS A 234 -4.60 -10.35 -15.48
C LYS A 234 -4.18 -11.70 -15.99
N CYS A 235 -3.84 -12.59 -15.07
CA CYS A 235 -3.70 -14.02 -15.34
C CYS A 235 -4.79 -14.80 -14.55
N PRO A 236 -6.04 -14.86 -15.03
CA PRO A 236 -7.07 -15.62 -14.33
C PRO A 236 -6.78 -17.11 -14.42
N PHE A 237 -6.73 -17.81 -13.28
CA PHE A 237 -6.40 -19.25 -13.21
C PHE A 237 -7.29 -20.12 -14.14
N LYS A 238 -8.54 -19.71 -14.38
CA LYS A 238 -9.49 -20.35 -15.32
C LYS A 238 -8.99 -20.45 -16.76
N TYR A 239 -8.13 -19.52 -17.18
CA TYR A 239 -7.62 -19.42 -18.55
C TYR A 239 -6.10 -19.61 -18.64
N LYS A 240 -5.47 -20.15 -17.59
CA LYS A 240 -4.00 -20.30 -17.53
C LYS A 240 -3.43 -21.12 -18.70
N ASP A 241 -4.21 -22.08 -19.20
CA ASP A 241 -3.85 -23.00 -20.29
C ASP A 241 -4.35 -22.54 -21.67
N GLY A 242 -4.78 -21.28 -21.79
CA GLY A 242 -5.23 -20.66 -23.05
C GLY A 242 -6.70 -20.24 -23.06
N LEU A 243 -7.07 -19.43 -24.05
CA LEU A 243 -8.42 -18.87 -24.20
C LEU A 243 -9.38 -19.81 -24.97
N VAL A 244 -9.58 -21.03 -24.50
CA VAL A 244 -10.54 -21.96 -25.13
C VAL A 244 -11.98 -21.56 -24.77
N LYS A 245 -12.81 -21.29 -25.79
CA LYS A 245 -14.26 -20.96 -25.66
C LYS A 245 -14.58 -19.75 -24.76
N TRP A 246 -13.64 -18.81 -24.58
CA TRP A 246 -13.83 -17.61 -23.75
C TRP A 246 -15.06 -16.77 -24.17
N GLU A 247 -15.41 -16.81 -25.46
CA GLU A 247 -16.55 -16.10 -26.06
C GLU A 247 -17.93 -16.57 -25.57
N GLU A 248 -18.01 -17.81 -25.06
CA GLU A 248 -19.21 -18.39 -24.44
C GLU A 248 -19.31 -18.01 -22.95
N ASP A 249 -18.21 -17.52 -22.36
CA ASP A 249 -18.07 -17.26 -20.94
C ASP A 249 -18.61 -15.89 -20.53
N LYS A 250 -19.68 -15.90 -19.73
CA LYS A 250 -20.32 -14.69 -19.23
C LYS A 250 -19.38 -13.89 -18.34
N ASP A 251 -18.49 -14.55 -17.61
CA ASP A 251 -17.57 -13.94 -16.64
C ASP A 251 -16.27 -13.40 -17.26
N PHE A 252 -16.00 -13.70 -18.54
CA PHE A 252 -14.85 -13.12 -19.25
C PHE A 252 -15.01 -11.60 -19.40
N PRO A 253 -13.97 -10.77 -19.24
CA PRO A 253 -14.12 -9.31 -19.28
C PRO A 253 -14.55 -8.72 -20.62
N LEU A 254 -14.28 -9.42 -21.74
CA LEU A 254 -14.56 -8.92 -23.09
C LEU A 254 -15.79 -9.60 -23.71
N ASN A 255 -16.42 -8.94 -24.68
CA ASN A 255 -17.40 -9.55 -25.58
C ASN A 255 -16.71 -10.14 -26.82
N LYS A 256 -17.48 -10.76 -27.73
CA LYS A 256 -16.95 -11.41 -28.96
C LYS A 256 -16.26 -10.45 -29.95
N ASN A 257 -16.48 -9.14 -29.79
CA ASN A 257 -15.83 -8.09 -30.58
C ASN A 257 -14.54 -7.57 -29.92
N TYR A 258 -14.07 -8.23 -28.85
CA TYR A 258 -12.92 -7.81 -28.02
C TYR A 258 -13.16 -6.48 -27.24
N GLU A 259 -14.40 -5.99 -27.22
CA GLU A 259 -14.81 -4.79 -26.48
C GLU A 259 -15.05 -5.14 -25.00
N PHE A 260 -14.69 -4.22 -24.11
CA PHE A 260 -14.81 -4.44 -22.67
C PHE A 260 -16.28 -4.39 -22.20
N LYS A 261 -16.73 -5.41 -21.46
CA LYS A 261 -18.05 -5.40 -20.80
C LYS A 261 -18.08 -4.33 -19.72
N THR A 262 -18.83 -3.25 -19.92
CA THR A 262 -18.83 -2.06 -19.04
C THR A 262 -19.35 -2.32 -17.61
N ASN A 263 -20.12 -3.40 -17.39
CA ASN A 263 -20.56 -3.83 -16.06
C ASN A 263 -19.61 -4.88 -15.41
N HIS A 264 -18.40 -5.08 -15.94
CA HIS A 264 -17.43 -6.04 -15.41
C HIS A 264 -16.53 -5.41 -14.34
N PRO A 265 -16.15 -6.13 -13.26
CA PRO A 265 -15.23 -5.63 -12.23
C PRO A 265 -13.93 -5.03 -12.77
N TYR A 266 -13.33 -5.63 -13.79
CA TYR A 266 -12.07 -5.15 -14.36
C TYR A 266 -12.25 -3.86 -15.18
N TYR A 267 -13.43 -3.59 -15.74
CA TYR A 267 -13.72 -2.31 -16.40
C TYR A 267 -13.70 -1.18 -15.37
N TYR A 268 -14.39 -1.38 -14.24
CA TYR A 268 -14.38 -0.44 -13.11
C TYR A 268 -12.96 -0.21 -12.56
N GLN A 269 -12.15 -1.27 -12.48
CA GLN A 269 -10.76 -1.18 -12.03
C GLN A 269 -9.93 -0.28 -12.96
N ILE A 270 -9.87 -0.59 -14.26
CA ILE A 270 -9.04 0.17 -15.21
C ILE A 270 -9.55 1.60 -15.40
N GLN A 271 -10.87 1.82 -15.44
CA GLN A 271 -11.43 3.18 -15.48
C GLN A 271 -10.99 4.00 -14.26
N LEU A 272 -11.00 3.42 -13.05
CA LEU A 272 -10.56 4.14 -11.86
C LEU A 272 -9.03 4.37 -11.83
N GLN A 273 -8.23 3.44 -12.36
CA GLN A 273 -6.78 3.68 -12.58
C GLN A 273 -6.56 4.86 -13.54
N LEU A 274 -7.24 4.91 -14.69
CA LEU A 274 -7.17 6.00 -15.66
C LEU A 274 -7.55 7.35 -15.04
N PHE A 275 -8.63 7.39 -14.26
CA PHE A 275 -9.01 8.57 -13.50
C PHE A 275 -7.90 9.02 -12.54
N ILE A 276 -7.43 8.13 -11.66
CA ILE A 276 -6.50 8.47 -10.57
C ILE A 276 -5.13 8.89 -11.12
N CYS A 277 -4.57 8.12 -12.06
CA CYS A 277 -3.26 8.38 -12.67
C CYS A 277 -3.28 9.57 -13.66
N ASN A 278 -4.45 10.15 -13.93
CA ASN A 278 -4.66 11.21 -14.92
C ASN A 278 -4.25 10.82 -16.36
N ILE A 279 -4.60 9.61 -16.77
CA ILE A 279 -4.27 9.04 -18.07
C ILE A 279 -5.57 8.70 -18.81
N ASP A 280 -5.60 8.93 -20.13
CA ASP A 280 -6.82 8.76 -20.94
C ASP A 280 -6.95 7.39 -21.61
N ILE A 281 -5.87 6.60 -21.66
CA ILE A 281 -5.82 5.30 -22.35
C ILE A 281 -5.10 4.27 -21.48
N GLY A 282 -5.64 3.06 -21.39
CA GLY A 282 -5.00 1.93 -20.71
C GLY A 282 -5.00 0.69 -21.58
N ASP A 283 -3.94 -0.10 -21.48
CA ASP A 283 -3.85 -1.42 -22.11
C ASP A 283 -4.17 -2.48 -21.05
N PHE A 284 -5.19 -3.29 -21.32
CA PHE A 284 -5.60 -4.41 -20.48
C PHE A 284 -5.11 -5.72 -21.10
N PHE A 285 -4.21 -6.41 -20.41
CA PHE A 285 -3.52 -7.60 -20.91
C PHE A 285 -3.98 -8.86 -20.17
N ILE A 286 -4.59 -9.80 -20.89
CA ILE A 286 -5.00 -11.10 -20.39
C ILE A 286 -3.91 -12.11 -20.74
N PHE A 287 -3.17 -12.55 -19.72
CA PHE A 287 -2.02 -13.45 -19.83
C PHE A 287 -2.40 -14.92 -19.60
N THR A 288 -1.94 -15.78 -20.51
CA THR A 288 -2.21 -17.22 -20.58
C THR A 288 -0.88 -18.00 -20.55
N PRO A 289 -0.28 -18.28 -19.37
CA PRO A 289 1.10 -18.76 -19.27
C PRO A 289 1.41 -20.10 -19.97
N SER A 290 0.48 -21.06 -20.01
CA SER A 290 0.73 -22.35 -20.70
C SER A 290 0.49 -22.27 -22.22
N ASP A 291 -0.18 -21.21 -22.70
CA ASP A 291 -0.30 -20.87 -24.11
C ASP A 291 -0.15 -19.34 -24.30
N PRO A 292 1.09 -18.82 -24.31
CA PRO A 292 1.35 -17.39 -24.51
C PRO A 292 0.79 -16.81 -25.81
N SER A 293 0.48 -17.65 -26.80
CA SER A 293 0.01 -17.22 -28.11
C SER A 293 -1.45 -16.78 -28.12
N SER A 294 -2.27 -17.27 -27.19
CA SER A 294 -3.67 -16.82 -27.01
C SER A 294 -3.84 -15.66 -26.03
N SER A 295 -2.76 -15.06 -25.53
CA SER A 295 -2.85 -13.87 -24.67
C SER A 295 -3.37 -12.65 -25.46
N ILE A 296 -4.33 -11.92 -24.89
CA ILE A 296 -5.01 -10.77 -25.54
C ILE A 296 -4.55 -9.46 -24.89
N THR A 297 -4.23 -8.45 -25.69
CA THR A 297 -4.26 -7.05 -25.26
C THR A 297 -5.51 -6.38 -25.82
N THR A 298 -6.27 -5.67 -25.00
CA THR A 298 -7.31 -4.73 -25.48
C THR A 298 -7.04 -3.33 -24.94
N GLN A 299 -7.34 -2.30 -25.72
CA GLN A 299 -7.17 -0.92 -25.30
C GLN A 299 -8.48 -0.37 -24.73
N VAL A 300 -8.39 0.32 -23.60
CA VAL A 300 -9.51 0.90 -22.86
C VAL A 300 -9.34 2.40 -22.77
N VAL A 301 -10.24 3.14 -23.39
CA VAL A 301 -10.29 4.61 -23.31
C VAL A 301 -11.07 5.03 -22.05
N ARG A 302 -10.60 6.09 -21.41
CA ARG A 302 -11.21 6.72 -20.24
C ARG A 302 -12.62 7.24 -20.57
N ASN A 303 -13.62 6.74 -19.85
CA ASN A 303 -15.01 7.11 -20.01
C ASN A 303 -15.42 8.10 -18.90
N ASN A 304 -15.31 9.40 -19.20
CA ASN A 304 -15.58 10.46 -18.22
C ASN A 304 -17.04 10.47 -17.72
N SER A 305 -18.03 10.13 -18.54
CA SER A 305 -19.45 10.07 -18.13
C SER A 305 -19.71 8.91 -17.16
N PHE A 306 -19.13 7.73 -17.43
CA PHE A 306 -19.15 6.61 -16.49
C PHE A 306 -18.45 6.97 -15.18
N LEU A 307 -17.26 7.59 -15.26
CA LEU A 307 -16.47 7.98 -14.10
C LEU A 307 -17.16 9.04 -13.23
N GLU A 308 -17.80 10.05 -13.81
CA GLU A 308 -18.53 11.07 -13.04
C GLU A 308 -19.61 10.44 -12.15
N ASN A 309 -20.40 9.52 -12.72
CA ASN A 309 -21.44 8.79 -11.99
C ASN A 309 -20.83 7.86 -10.93
N LEU A 310 -19.77 7.12 -11.28
CA LEU A 310 -19.07 6.23 -10.34
C LEU A 310 -18.48 7.01 -9.16
N LEU A 311 -17.80 8.14 -9.40
CA LEU A 311 -17.14 8.93 -8.36
C LEU A 311 -18.14 9.54 -7.37
N LYS A 312 -19.33 9.95 -7.84
CA LYS A 312 -20.44 10.41 -6.98
C LYS A 312 -20.92 9.29 -6.04
N ASP A 313 -21.19 8.10 -6.59
CA ASP A 313 -21.62 6.92 -5.83
C ASP A 313 -20.55 6.45 -4.83
N LEU A 314 -19.29 6.33 -5.25
CA LEU A 314 -18.18 5.93 -4.38
C LEU A 314 -17.94 6.94 -3.26
N ARG A 315 -18.08 8.25 -3.53
CA ARG A 315 -17.99 9.29 -2.47
C ARG A 315 -19.11 9.11 -1.46
N PHE A 316 -20.36 9.01 -1.91
CA PHE A 316 -21.50 8.82 -1.01
C PHE A 316 -21.34 7.58 -0.12
N LYS A 317 -20.90 6.46 -0.70
CA LYS A 317 -20.66 5.21 0.03
C LYS A 317 -19.44 5.26 0.94
N PHE A 318 -18.38 5.97 0.57
CA PHE A 318 -17.27 6.21 1.47
C PHE A 318 -17.72 6.97 2.71
N MET A 319 -18.36 8.13 2.52
CA MET A 319 -18.84 8.98 3.63
C MET A 319 -19.85 8.24 4.53
N SER A 320 -20.72 7.40 3.95
CA SER A 320 -21.80 6.73 4.69
C SER A 320 -21.42 5.40 5.34
N ILE A 321 -20.36 4.73 4.88
CA ILE A 321 -20.00 3.36 5.29
C ILE A 321 -18.57 3.29 5.83
N LEU A 322 -17.59 3.67 5.01
CA LEU A 322 -16.17 3.43 5.31
C LEU A 322 -15.60 4.49 6.24
N LEU A 323 -16.01 5.76 6.11
CA LEU A 323 -15.49 6.84 6.93
C LEU A 323 -15.87 6.69 8.42
N PRO A 324 -17.13 6.39 8.80
CA PRO A 324 -17.47 6.10 10.19
C PRO A 324 -16.73 4.88 10.75
N GLU A 325 -16.50 3.84 9.92
CA GLU A 325 -15.70 2.67 10.30
C GLU A 325 -14.22 3.02 10.51
N ILE A 326 -13.63 3.85 9.65
CA ILE A 326 -12.24 4.34 9.82
C ILE A 326 -12.08 5.07 11.15
N VAL A 327 -13.04 5.92 11.48
CA VAL A 327 -12.96 6.81 12.65
C VAL A 327 -13.25 6.05 13.95
N SER A 328 -14.19 5.10 13.96
CA SER A 328 -14.58 4.34 15.16
C SER A 328 -13.92 2.96 15.33
N ARG A 329 -13.50 2.31 14.23
CA ARG A 329 -13.14 0.88 14.13
C ARG A 329 -14.19 -0.07 14.74
N ALA A 330 -15.48 0.29 14.67
CA ALA A 330 -16.56 -0.46 15.31
C ALA A 330 -16.73 -1.91 14.78
N GLY A 331 -16.25 -2.22 13.57
CA GLY A 331 -16.24 -3.56 12.99
C GLY A 331 -14.93 -4.35 13.20
N ASP A 332 -14.00 -3.85 14.01
CA ASP A 332 -12.74 -4.53 14.34
C ASP A 332 -12.91 -5.49 15.52
N ASP A 333 -13.22 -6.75 15.22
CA ASP A 333 -13.38 -7.81 16.22
C ASP A 333 -12.04 -8.42 16.69
N THR A 334 -10.89 -7.86 16.32
CA THR A 334 -9.58 -8.43 16.68
C THR A 334 -9.18 -8.12 18.13
N GLU A 335 -8.39 -9.01 18.77
CA GLU A 335 -7.87 -8.76 20.13
C GLU A 335 -7.07 -7.45 20.24
N ASN A 336 -6.49 -6.97 19.14
CA ASN A 336 -5.76 -5.71 19.07
C ASN A 336 -6.67 -4.46 19.02
N ALA A 337 -7.95 -4.58 18.67
CA ALA A 337 -8.86 -3.44 18.52
C ALA A 337 -9.01 -2.59 19.80
N ARG A 338 -8.87 -3.24 20.96
CA ARG A 338 -9.01 -2.60 22.29
C ARG A 338 -7.68 -2.36 23.01
N LYS A 339 -6.56 -2.89 22.51
CA LYS A 339 -5.25 -2.73 23.15
C LYS A 339 -4.66 -1.40 22.72
N VAL A 340 -4.73 -0.40 23.61
CA VAL A 340 -4.11 0.92 23.42
C VAL A 340 -2.60 0.87 23.61
N TYR A 341 -1.92 1.75 22.89
CA TYR A 341 -0.48 1.97 22.93
C TYR A 341 -0.20 3.48 22.83
N CYS A 342 1.07 3.85 22.98
CA CYS A 342 1.60 5.21 22.93
C CYS A 342 1.05 6.13 24.04
N SER A 343 1.74 7.24 24.26
CA SER A 343 1.25 8.35 25.09
C SER A 343 -0.11 8.89 24.66
N CYS A 344 -0.52 8.69 23.39
CA CYS A 344 -1.82 9.11 22.88
C CYS A 344 -2.99 8.16 23.22
N GLN A 345 -2.71 7.01 23.86
CA GLN A 345 -3.72 6.01 24.27
C GLN A 345 -4.62 5.54 23.12
N ARG A 346 -4.01 5.20 21.96
CA ARG A 346 -4.72 4.69 20.77
C ARG A 346 -4.19 3.30 20.38
N PRO A 347 -5.00 2.43 19.75
CA PRO A 347 -4.55 1.11 19.28
C PRO A 347 -3.41 1.19 18.26
N SER A 348 -2.86 0.05 17.89
CA SER A 348 -1.77 -0.01 16.91
C SER A 348 -2.24 0.47 15.52
N PHE A 349 -1.50 1.42 14.95
CA PHE A 349 -1.65 1.92 13.60
C PHE A 349 -0.30 2.48 13.10
N GLY A 350 -0.09 2.57 11.79
CA GLY A 350 1.15 3.12 11.23
C GLY A 350 2.40 2.31 11.58
N GLN A 351 3.56 2.94 11.44
CA GLN A 351 4.80 2.43 12.02
C GLN A 351 4.82 2.74 13.53
N MET A 352 5.31 1.78 14.31
CA MET A 352 5.44 1.90 15.76
C MET A 352 6.86 1.51 16.19
N ILE A 353 7.36 2.17 17.22
CA ILE A 353 8.66 1.89 17.84
C ILE A 353 8.45 1.38 19.26
N ALA A 354 9.26 0.42 19.69
CA ALA A 354 9.37 0.04 21.09
C ALA A 354 10.39 0.94 21.80
N CYS A 355 10.07 1.38 23.02
CA CYS A 355 11.03 2.00 23.92
C CYS A 355 11.98 0.92 24.47
N ASP A 356 13.29 1.16 24.38
CA ASP A 356 14.28 0.17 24.80
C ASP A 356 14.43 0.03 26.31
N SER A 357 13.91 0.99 27.08
CA SER A 357 13.86 0.89 28.55
C SER A 357 13.01 -0.30 28.98
N ILE A 358 13.61 -1.18 29.78
CA ILE A 358 13.00 -2.42 30.29
C ILE A 358 11.83 -2.12 31.24
N SER A 359 11.81 -0.93 31.86
CA SER A 359 10.76 -0.45 32.77
C SER A 359 9.73 0.47 32.09
N CYS A 360 9.75 0.63 30.77
CA CYS A 360 8.83 1.54 30.08
C CYS A 360 7.37 1.06 30.17
N LYS A 361 6.52 1.81 30.87
CA LYS A 361 5.10 1.46 31.11
C LYS A 361 4.23 1.45 29.84
N THR A 362 4.61 2.22 28.83
CA THR A 362 3.84 2.35 27.57
C THR A 362 4.31 1.39 26.49
N GLU A 363 5.56 0.93 26.58
CA GLU A 363 6.30 0.06 25.66
C GLU A 363 6.38 0.56 24.21
N TRP A 364 5.25 0.75 23.52
CA TRP A 364 5.17 1.05 22.09
C TRP A 364 4.60 2.43 21.82
N TYR A 365 5.20 3.16 20.87
CA TYR A 365 4.81 4.51 20.48
C TYR A 365 4.63 4.59 18.96
N HIS A 366 3.61 5.30 18.48
CA HIS A 366 3.44 5.56 17.04
C HIS A 366 4.50 6.54 16.55
N TYR A 367 5.13 6.27 15.41
CA TYR A 367 6.20 7.12 14.84
C TYR A 367 5.81 8.60 14.80
N ALA A 368 4.61 8.91 14.29
CA ALA A 368 4.06 10.27 14.23
C ALA A 368 3.83 10.92 15.61
N CYS A 369 3.50 10.14 16.65
CA CYS A 369 3.29 10.68 18.00
C CYS A 369 4.60 11.00 18.74
N VAL A 370 5.74 10.55 18.22
CA VAL A 370 7.08 10.82 18.79
C VAL A 370 8.05 11.43 17.76
N ASN A 371 7.51 12.01 16.67
CA ASN A 371 8.25 12.69 15.61
C ASN A 371 9.39 11.87 14.99
N ILE A 372 9.17 10.56 14.81
CA ILE A 372 10.09 9.67 14.10
C ILE A 372 9.62 9.53 12.65
N THR A 373 10.48 9.87 11.70
CA THR A 373 10.21 9.73 10.25
C THR A 373 10.91 8.53 9.62
N ARG A 374 11.93 7.95 10.29
CA ARG A 374 12.70 6.77 9.85
C ARG A 374 13.11 5.94 11.06
N ALA A 375 13.27 4.63 10.88
CA ALA A 375 13.73 3.74 11.94
C ALA A 375 15.09 4.19 12.52
N PRO A 376 15.20 4.42 13.84
CA PRO A 376 16.47 4.78 14.47
C PRO A 376 17.50 3.65 14.31
N LYS A 377 18.75 4.02 13.96
CA LYS A 377 19.87 3.07 13.85
C LYS A 377 20.37 2.53 15.20
N HIS A 378 19.97 3.16 16.30
CA HIS A 378 20.40 2.88 17.66
C HIS A 378 19.19 2.85 18.59
N SER A 379 19.38 2.36 19.82
CA SER A 379 18.31 2.24 20.80
C SER A 379 17.53 3.53 21.00
N TRP A 380 16.21 3.41 21.04
CA TRP A 380 15.30 4.54 21.16
C TRP A 380 14.56 4.52 22.48
N PHE A 381 14.51 5.69 23.11
CA PHE A 381 13.84 5.92 24.37
C PHE A 381 12.78 7.01 24.22
N CYS A 382 11.61 6.81 24.83
CA CYS A 382 10.55 7.82 24.89
C CYS A 382 10.97 9.02 25.75
N SER A 383 10.15 10.08 25.76
CA SER A 383 10.35 11.27 26.61
C SER A 383 10.66 10.90 28.06
N ASP A 384 9.86 9.99 28.60
CA ASP A 384 9.79 9.70 30.03
C ASP A 384 11.04 8.90 30.46
N CYS A 385 11.46 7.92 29.66
CA CYS A 385 12.68 7.15 29.90
C CYS A 385 13.97 7.91 29.52
N LYS A 386 13.90 8.98 28.71
CA LYS A 386 15.01 9.90 28.45
C LYS A 386 15.30 10.84 29.64
N SER A 387 14.30 11.15 30.45
CA SER A 387 14.52 11.87 31.72
C SER A 387 15.08 10.97 32.82
N GLU A 388 14.67 9.70 32.88
CA GLU A 388 15.16 8.72 33.87
C GLU A 388 16.64 8.35 33.69
N THR A 389 17.23 8.59 32.51
CA THR A 389 18.62 8.25 32.16
C THR A 389 19.62 9.42 32.32
N LYS A 390 19.20 10.54 32.93
CA LYS A 390 20.03 11.75 33.15
C LYS A 390 20.35 12.04 34.63
N ILE A 391 20.32 11.02 35.48
CA ILE A 391 20.67 11.09 36.93
C ILE A 391 22.01 10.41 37.15
#